data_AF-A0A4X1SZI4-F1
#
_entry.id   AF-A0A4X1SZI4-F1
#
_cell.length_a   1.000
_cell.length_b   1.000
_cell.length_c   1.000
_cell.angle_alpha   90.00
_cell.angle_beta   90.00
_cell.angle_gamma   90.00
#
_symmetry.space_group_name_H-M   'P 1'
#
loop_
_entity.id
_entity.type
_entity.pdbx_description
1 polymer ?
#
loop_
_entity_poly.entity_id
_entity_poly.type
_entity_poly.pdbx_seq_one_letter_code
_entity_poly.pdbx_strand_id
1 'polypeptide(L)'
;MAGGAEQGRRGAEWGLRGALAAVALLSALNAAGTVFALCQWRELSAALRALEVQRGRELREDSALRAFLTELSHAPRQAPAPPPDPAIAARNKRSHGGEPAQHIRTESHDMLMMMTYSMVPIRVMVDLCNSTRGICLTGPPGPAGPPGIGGLPGHNGSDGQPGPQGPKGEKGANGKRGKMGPPGATGTPGEKGDPGELGLTGNEGPVGQKGDKGDKGDVSNDVLPAGAKGDQGPPGPPGPAGPPGPPGPPGPPGSRRSKGPRQPNMFNGQCPGETCAIPNDDTLIGKADEKVSEHHSPQAESLITSIGNPTQVLKVKETFGTWIRESANKSDERIWVTEHFSGIRVKEFEDQPSLLNGSYTLIHLPYYFHGCGHTVYNNSLYYHKGGSNTIVRFEFGKETSQTLKLENALYFDRKYLFANSKTYFNLAVDEKGLWIIYASSMDGSSILVAQLDERTFSVVQHINTTYPKSKAGNAFIAQGILYVTDTKDMRVTFAFDLLAGKQINANFDLRTSQSVLAMLSYNMRDQHLYSWEDGHLMLYPVQFLSAVLNQ
;
A
#
# COMPACT_ATOMS: atom_id res chain seq x y z
N MET A 1 -23.71 -105.20 23.61
CA MET A 1 -22.97 -103.93 23.77
C MET A 1 -21.93 -103.81 22.65
N ALA A 2 -22.32 -103.47 21.43
CA ALA A 2 -21.38 -103.33 20.30
C ALA A 2 -21.74 -102.16 19.35
N GLY A 3 -22.47 -101.15 19.85
CA GLY A 3 -22.87 -99.97 19.05
C GLY A 3 -22.19 -98.65 19.43
N GLY A 4 -21.47 -98.60 20.55
CA GLY A 4 -20.95 -97.32 21.10
C GLY A 4 -19.59 -96.88 20.58
N ALA A 5 -18.79 -97.76 19.97
CA ALA A 5 -17.41 -97.47 19.59
C ALA A 5 -17.26 -96.91 18.15
N GLU A 6 -18.24 -97.09 17.27
CA GLU A 6 -18.16 -96.64 15.87
C GLU A 6 -18.61 -95.18 15.67
N GLN A 7 -19.44 -94.65 16.58
CA GLN A 7 -19.99 -93.29 16.47
C GLN A 7 -18.97 -92.21 16.87
N GLY A 8 -18.06 -92.51 17.80
CA GLY A 8 -17.01 -91.59 18.25
C GLY A 8 -15.89 -91.35 17.22
N ARG A 9 -15.58 -92.35 16.38
CA ARG A 9 -14.55 -92.22 15.32
C ARG A 9 -15.01 -91.34 14.15
N ARG A 10 -16.28 -91.42 13.74
CA ARG A 10 -16.81 -90.57 12.66
C ARG A 10 -16.90 -89.09 13.07
N GLY A 11 -17.25 -88.79 14.32
CA GLY A 11 -17.30 -87.40 14.82
C GLY A 11 -15.93 -86.71 14.86
N ALA A 12 -14.89 -87.44 15.28
CA ALA A 12 -13.51 -86.93 15.32
C ALA A 12 -12.94 -86.68 13.90
N GLU A 13 -13.29 -87.53 12.93
CA GLU A 13 -12.82 -87.39 11.54
C GLU A 13 -13.47 -86.18 10.85
N TRP A 14 -14.74 -85.87 11.15
CA TRP A 14 -15.44 -84.70 10.62
C TRP A 14 -14.97 -83.39 11.27
N GLY A 15 -14.67 -83.40 12.57
CA GLY A 15 -14.06 -82.26 13.26
C GLY A 15 -12.67 -81.91 12.71
N LEU A 16 -11.84 -82.93 12.42
CA LEU A 16 -10.51 -82.72 11.84
C LEU A 16 -10.59 -82.19 10.40
N ARG A 17 -11.52 -82.69 9.58
CA ARG A 17 -11.75 -82.16 8.22
C ARG A 17 -12.28 -80.73 8.23
N GLY A 18 -13.16 -80.39 9.17
CA GLY A 18 -13.65 -79.02 9.37
C GLY A 18 -12.54 -78.06 9.80
N ALA A 19 -11.68 -78.47 10.72
CA ALA A 19 -10.53 -77.67 11.16
C ALA A 19 -9.52 -77.44 10.02
N LEU A 20 -9.21 -78.48 9.22
CA LEU A 20 -8.33 -78.35 8.06
C LEU A 20 -8.92 -77.42 6.99
N ALA A 21 -10.23 -77.49 6.74
CA ALA A 21 -10.90 -76.58 5.80
C ALA A 21 -10.86 -75.13 6.29
N ALA A 22 -11.06 -74.89 7.60
CA ALA A 22 -10.97 -73.55 8.18
C ALA A 22 -9.55 -72.96 8.08
N VAL A 23 -8.52 -73.76 8.34
CA VAL A 23 -7.12 -73.34 8.21
C VAL A 23 -6.76 -73.04 6.75
N ALA A 24 -7.25 -73.85 5.80
CA ALA A 24 -7.06 -73.60 4.37
C ALA A 24 -7.77 -72.32 3.89
N LEU A 25 -8.95 -72.01 4.45
CA LEU A 25 -9.69 -70.81 4.11
C LEU A 25 -9.02 -69.54 4.68
N LEU A 26 -8.51 -69.61 5.92
CA LEU A 26 -7.72 -68.55 6.53
C LEU A 26 -6.40 -68.29 5.78
N SER A 27 -5.70 -69.34 5.32
CA SER A 27 -4.47 -69.17 4.55
C SER A 27 -4.75 -68.57 3.16
N ALA A 28 -5.84 -68.95 2.51
CA ALA A 28 -6.28 -68.36 1.25
C ALA A 28 -6.64 -66.87 1.40
N LEU A 29 -7.34 -66.50 2.47
CA LEU A 29 -7.67 -65.10 2.76
C LEU A 29 -6.42 -64.25 3.06
N ASN A 30 -5.46 -64.79 3.83
CA ASN A 30 -4.19 -64.12 4.06
C ASN A 30 -3.38 -63.95 2.76
N ALA A 31 -3.35 -64.96 1.89
CA ALA A 31 -2.69 -64.87 0.60
C ALA A 31 -3.36 -63.84 -0.32
N ALA A 32 -4.69 -63.76 -0.33
CA ALA A 32 -5.41 -62.74 -1.08
C ALA A 32 -5.13 -61.32 -0.54
N GLY A 33 -5.09 -61.16 0.78
CA GLY A 33 -4.77 -59.88 1.44
C GLY A 33 -3.35 -59.40 1.13
N THR A 34 -2.35 -60.29 1.12
CA THR A 34 -0.97 -59.92 0.78
C THR A 34 -0.84 -59.55 -0.71
N VAL A 35 -1.53 -60.26 -1.61
CA VAL A 35 -1.55 -59.90 -3.04
C VAL A 35 -2.21 -58.53 -3.26
N PHE A 36 -3.31 -58.24 -2.58
CA PHE A 36 -3.96 -56.93 -2.66
C PHE A 36 -3.04 -55.80 -2.16
N ALA A 37 -2.36 -56.01 -1.02
CA ALA A 37 -1.40 -55.04 -0.49
C ALA A 37 -0.20 -54.82 -1.44
N LEU A 38 0.29 -55.87 -2.10
CA LEU A 38 1.36 -55.77 -3.09
C LEU A 38 0.91 -55.01 -4.35
N CYS A 39 -0.33 -55.19 -4.81
CA CYS A 39 -0.88 -54.42 -5.92
C CYS A 39 -0.98 -52.93 -5.58
N GLN A 40 -1.52 -52.60 -4.41
CA GLN A 40 -1.59 -51.22 -3.91
C GLN A 40 -0.20 -50.59 -3.77
N TRP A 41 0.76 -51.34 -3.23
CA TRP A 41 2.15 -50.88 -3.12
C TRP A 41 2.77 -50.58 -4.49
N ARG A 42 2.45 -51.37 -5.52
CA ARG A 42 2.95 -51.19 -6.88
C ARG A 42 2.40 -49.93 -7.54
N GLU A 43 1.11 -49.65 -7.36
CA GLU A 43 0.47 -48.42 -7.84
C GLU A 43 1.04 -47.18 -7.16
N LEU A 44 1.19 -47.23 -5.83
CA LEU A 44 1.76 -46.13 -5.05
C LEU A 44 3.23 -45.86 -5.43
N SER A 45 4.00 -46.93 -5.67
CA SER A 45 5.40 -46.83 -6.12
C SER A 45 5.52 -46.23 -7.53
N ALA A 46 4.58 -46.56 -8.43
CA ALA A 46 4.54 -45.98 -9.77
C ALA A 46 4.19 -44.49 -9.74
N ALA A 47 3.22 -44.11 -8.90
CA ALA A 47 2.87 -42.70 -8.67
C ALA A 47 4.04 -41.90 -8.07
N LEU A 48 4.78 -42.49 -7.13
CA LEU A 48 5.95 -41.86 -6.52
C LEU A 48 7.07 -41.63 -7.56
N ARG A 49 7.33 -42.60 -8.44
CA ARG A 49 8.30 -42.42 -9.54
C ARG A 49 7.87 -41.36 -10.55
N ALA A 50 6.58 -41.24 -10.85
CA ALA A 50 6.08 -40.19 -11.72
C ALA A 50 6.34 -38.79 -11.11
N LEU A 51 6.12 -38.64 -9.81
CA LEU A 51 6.42 -37.41 -9.06
C LEU A 51 7.92 -37.12 -8.99
N GLU A 52 8.78 -38.13 -8.83
CA GLU A 52 10.24 -37.96 -8.85
C GLU A 52 10.76 -37.49 -10.22
N VAL A 53 10.20 -38.02 -11.31
CA VAL A 53 10.52 -37.56 -12.68
C VAL A 53 10.07 -36.12 -12.89
N GLN A 54 8.91 -35.74 -12.36
CA GLN A 54 8.38 -34.38 -12.45
C GLN A 54 9.25 -33.39 -11.67
N ARG A 55 9.65 -33.75 -10.44
CA ARG A 55 10.62 -32.99 -9.64
C ARG A 55 11.99 -32.87 -10.31
N GLY A 56 12.43 -33.93 -11.00
CA GLY A 56 13.66 -33.94 -11.78
C GLY A 56 13.63 -33.01 -13.00
N ARG A 57 12.46 -32.81 -13.62
CA ARG A 57 12.27 -31.82 -14.70
C ARG A 57 12.31 -30.39 -14.18
N GLU A 58 11.65 -30.11 -13.06
CA GLU A 58 11.70 -28.77 -12.43
C GLU A 58 13.12 -28.39 -12.00
N LEU A 59 13.88 -29.32 -11.41
CA LEU A 59 15.30 -29.07 -11.07
C LEU A 59 16.18 -28.82 -12.31
N ARG A 60 15.84 -29.45 -13.45
CA ARG A 60 16.55 -29.24 -14.72
C ARG A 60 16.24 -27.88 -15.32
N GLU A 61 14.98 -27.43 -15.25
CA GLU A 61 14.57 -26.09 -15.67
C GLU A 61 15.17 -25.00 -14.78
N ASP A 62 15.26 -25.23 -13.46
CA ASP A 62 15.98 -24.35 -12.54
C ASP A 62 17.48 -24.26 -12.85
N SER A 63 18.11 -25.38 -13.26
CA SER A 63 19.51 -25.36 -13.69
C SER A 63 19.72 -24.64 -15.02
N ALA A 64 18.78 -24.76 -15.97
CA ALA A 64 18.80 -24.03 -17.23
C ALA A 64 18.59 -22.52 -17.03
N LEU A 65 17.68 -22.15 -16.12
CA LEU A 65 17.46 -20.78 -15.70
C LEU A 65 18.71 -20.20 -15.01
N ARG A 66 19.38 -20.97 -14.15
CA ARG A 66 20.66 -20.57 -13.55
C ARG A 66 21.76 -20.42 -14.59
N ALA A 67 21.86 -21.30 -15.57
CA ALA A 67 22.83 -21.19 -16.66
C ALA A 67 22.59 -19.92 -17.51
N PHE A 68 21.33 -19.62 -17.83
CA PHE A 68 20.93 -18.41 -18.55
C PHE A 68 21.23 -17.13 -17.75
N LEU A 69 20.97 -17.12 -16.44
CA LEU A 69 21.33 -16.00 -15.56
C LEU A 69 22.86 -15.82 -15.44
N THR A 70 23.62 -16.91 -15.55
CA THR A 70 25.09 -16.86 -15.54
C THR A 70 25.63 -16.29 -16.85
N GLU A 71 25.03 -16.59 -18.00
CA GLU A 71 25.37 -15.93 -19.28
C GLU A 71 25.05 -14.44 -19.28
N LEU A 72 23.91 -14.03 -18.71
CA LEU A 72 23.54 -12.61 -18.57
C LEU A 72 24.54 -11.81 -17.71
N SER A 73 25.24 -12.48 -16.79
CA SER A 73 26.29 -11.86 -15.96
C SER A 73 27.64 -11.68 -16.68
N HIS A 74 27.85 -12.36 -17.81
CA HIS A 74 29.13 -12.37 -18.54
C HIS A 74 29.13 -11.52 -19.83
N ALA A 75 28.08 -10.77 -20.12
CA ALA A 75 28.06 -9.86 -21.27
C ALA A 75 29.03 -8.67 -21.04
N PRO A 76 30.10 -8.52 -21.84
CA PRO A 76 31.04 -7.42 -21.68
C PRO A 76 30.40 -6.12 -22.19
N ARG A 77 30.30 -5.13 -21.30
CA ARG A 77 29.96 -3.75 -21.67
C ARG A 77 31.08 -3.18 -22.58
N GLN A 78 30.86 -3.14 -23.88
CA GLN A 78 31.61 -2.24 -24.77
C GLN A 78 30.90 -0.88 -24.77
N ALA A 79 31.56 0.12 -24.19
CA ALA A 79 31.25 1.53 -24.39
C ALA A 79 32.42 2.18 -25.17
N PRO A 80 32.20 3.10 -26.11
CA PRO A 80 33.26 3.70 -26.93
C PRO A 80 34.07 4.72 -26.13
N ALA A 81 35.39 4.75 -26.35
CA ALA A 81 36.35 5.64 -25.70
C ALA A 81 36.27 7.11 -26.18
N PRO A 82 36.56 8.12 -25.31
CA PRO A 82 36.86 9.48 -25.74
C PRO A 82 38.38 9.67 -25.99
N PRO A 83 38.79 10.67 -26.82
CA PRO A 83 40.18 10.84 -27.25
C PRO A 83 41.06 11.50 -26.15
N PRO A 84 42.40 11.33 -26.22
CA PRO A 84 43.32 11.79 -25.19
C PRO A 84 43.93 13.16 -25.52
N ASP A 85 44.23 13.95 -24.49
CA ASP A 85 45.30 14.96 -24.55
C ASP A 85 46.05 15.04 -23.21
N PRO A 86 47.34 15.46 -23.20
CA PRO A 86 48.31 14.99 -22.22
C PRO A 86 48.88 16.07 -21.28
N ALA A 87 49.34 15.59 -20.11
CA ALA A 87 50.43 16.12 -19.27
C ALA A 87 50.11 17.43 -18.47
N ILE A 88 50.53 17.69 -17.22
CA ILE A 88 51.75 17.38 -16.46
C ILE A 88 51.46 17.44 -14.93
N ALA A 89 51.94 16.41 -14.23
CA ALA A 89 52.62 16.35 -12.92
C ALA A 89 52.13 17.13 -11.67
N ALA A 90 51.88 16.36 -10.59
CA ALA A 90 52.79 16.16 -9.43
C ALA A 90 52.15 16.28 -8.03
N ARG A 91 52.28 15.15 -7.27
CA ARG A 91 52.48 15.01 -5.80
C ARG A 91 51.32 15.46 -4.87
N ASN A 92 50.88 14.70 -3.85
CA ASN A 92 51.56 13.68 -3.03
C ASN A 92 50.54 12.79 -2.28
N LYS A 93 51.04 11.59 -1.94
CA LYS A 93 50.49 10.45 -1.20
C LYS A 93 49.74 10.75 0.12
N ARG A 94 48.67 9.99 0.40
CA ARG A 94 48.60 9.01 1.51
C ARG A 94 47.45 8.01 1.32
N SER A 95 47.80 6.74 1.53
CA SER A 95 47.02 5.53 1.44
C SER A 95 46.07 5.34 2.62
N HIS A 96 44.88 4.76 2.38
CA HIS A 96 44.37 3.60 3.11
C HIS A 96 43.33 2.88 2.26
N GLY A 97 43.51 1.56 2.10
CA GLY A 97 42.57 0.67 1.43
C GLY A 97 41.51 0.11 2.39
N GLY A 98 40.39 -0.33 1.80
CA GLY A 98 39.30 -1.06 2.45
C GLY A 98 38.16 -1.24 1.45
N GLU A 99 37.94 -2.49 1.02
CA GLU A 99 36.97 -2.93 0.00
C GLU A 99 35.49 -2.72 0.37
N PRO A 100 34.57 -2.67 -0.62
CA PRO A 100 33.13 -2.60 -0.40
C PRO A 100 32.50 -3.97 -0.07
N ALA A 101 31.64 -3.96 0.95
CA ALA A 101 30.93 -5.13 1.46
C ALA A 101 29.76 -5.59 0.57
N GLN A 102 29.55 -6.90 0.62
CA GLN A 102 28.63 -7.75 -0.14
C GLN A 102 27.14 -7.38 0.07
N HIS A 103 26.45 -6.98 -0.99
CA HIS A 103 24.99 -6.71 -0.95
C HIS A 103 24.14 -7.62 -1.85
N ILE A 104 24.70 -8.74 -2.35
CA ILE A 104 24.04 -9.58 -3.37
C ILE A 104 23.52 -10.93 -2.82
N ARG A 105 23.73 -11.25 -1.53
CA ARG A 105 23.38 -12.59 -0.98
C ARG A 105 22.13 -12.64 -0.09
N THR A 106 21.58 -11.48 0.27
CA THR A 106 20.39 -11.35 1.12
C THR A 106 19.08 -11.52 0.35
N GLU A 107 19.03 -11.11 -0.92
CA GLU A 107 17.79 -11.17 -1.73
C GLU A 107 17.29 -12.61 -2.01
N SER A 108 18.20 -13.59 -2.12
CA SER A 108 17.79 -14.97 -2.40
C SER A 108 17.27 -15.72 -1.16
N HIS A 109 17.69 -15.32 0.05
CA HIS A 109 17.25 -15.99 1.28
C HIS A 109 15.85 -15.53 1.71
N ASP A 110 15.51 -14.25 1.51
CA ASP A 110 14.19 -13.72 1.87
C ASP A 110 13.08 -14.21 0.91
N MET A 111 13.43 -14.48 -0.35
CA MET A 111 12.50 -15.06 -1.32
C MET A 111 12.17 -16.53 -1.03
N LEU A 112 13.07 -17.30 -0.40
CA LEU A 112 12.79 -18.66 0.07
C LEU A 112 12.03 -18.71 1.41
N MET A 113 12.22 -17.72 2.29
CA MET A 113 11.55 -17.65 3.59
C MET A 113 10.04 -17.30 3.49
N MET A 114 9.57 -16.87 2.31
CA MET A 114 8.15 -16.54 2.07
C MET A 114 7.33 -17.70 1.48
N MET A 115 7.98 -18.81 1.08
CA MET A 115 7.30 -19.98 0.49
C MET A 115 6.90 -21.07 1.51
N THR A 116 7.24 -20.92 2.80
CA THR A 116 7.00 -21.96 3.82
C THR A 116 5.88 -21.66 4.81
N TYR A 117 5.22 -20.50 4.73
CA TYR A 117 4.05 -20.21 5.56
C TYR A 117 2.75 -20.72 4.92
N SER A 118 2.63 -22.04 4.81
CA SER A 118 1.31 -22.69 4.69
C SER A 118 0.71 -22.84 6.09
N MET A 119 -0.40 -22.16 6.33
CA MET A 119 -1.14 -22.19 7.59
C MET A 119 -1.68 -23.59 7.90
N VAL A 120 -0.97 -24.36 8.72
CA VAL A 120 -1.53 -25.52 9.41
C VAL A 120 -2.20 -25.02 10.69
N PRO A 121 -3.49 -25.32 10.93
CA PRO A 121 -4.17 -24.90 12.17
C PRO A 121 -3.50 -25.48 13.41
N ILE A 122 -3.26 -24.63 14.41
CA ILE A 122 -2.55 -24.89 15.68
C ILE A 122 -3.09 -26.11 16.48
N ARG A 123 -4.28 -26.63 16.15
CA ARG A 123 -4.86 -27.80 16.83
C ARG A 123 -4.27 -29.16 16.42
N VAL A 124 -3.49 -29.27 15.36
CA VAL A 124 -2.94 -30.57 14.90
C VAL A 124 -1.55 -30.88 15.50
N MET A 125 -0.85 -29.88 16.05
CA MET A 125 0.51 -30.07 16.55
C MET A 125 0.59 -30.54 18.02
N VAL A 126 -0.50 -30.40 18.78
CA VAL A 126 -0.57 -30.82 20.20
C VAL A 126 -0.93 -32.31 20.34
N ASP A 127 -1.68 -32.88 19.39
CA ASP A 127 -2.12 -34.28 19.46
C ASP A 127 -1.06 -35.29 18.97
N LEU A 128 -0.03 -34.85 18.23
CA LEU A 128 1.06 -35.72 17.79
C LEU A 128 2.08 -36.04 18.89
N CYS A 129 2.17 -35.24 19.95
CA CYS A 129 3.15 -35.43 21.03
C CYS A 129 2.71 -36.46 22.09
N ASN A 130 1.44 -36.88 22.12
CA ASN A 130 0.93 -37.77 23.16
C ASN A 130 0.85 -39.25 22.72
N SER A 131 1.30 -39.59 21.50
CA SER A 131 1.19 -40.96 20.96
C SER A 131 2.53 -41.65 20.68
N THR A 132 3.63 -40.92 20.49
CA THR A 132 4.96 -41.52 20.31
C THR A 132 5.81 -41.35 21.55
N ARG A 133 6.02 -42.46 22.28
CA ARG A 133 6.97 -42.56 23.39
C ARG A 133 8.39 -42.16 22.96
N GLY A 134 8.74 -40.89 23.12
CA GLY A 134 10.11 -40.48 23.46
C GLY A 134 11.11 -40.18 22.32
N ILE A 135 10.72 -39.50 21.24
CA ILE A 135 11.70 -38.86 20.34
C ILE A 135 11.25 -37.42 20.04
N CYS A 136 11.73 -36.46 20.85
CA CYS A 136 11.73 -35.05 20.49
C CYS A 136 12.94 -34.78 19.60
N LEU A 137 12.73 -34.51 18.31
CA LEU A 137 13.74 -33.85 17.48
C LEU A 137 13.72 -32.34 17.81
N THR A 138 14.15 -31.98 19.02
CA THR A 138 14.57 -30.60 19.30
C THR A 138 15.90 -30.40 18.57
N GLY A 139 15.87 -29.63 17.48
CA GLY A 139 17.08 -29.19 16.80
C GLY A 139 18.01 -28.43 17.78
N PRO A 140 19.31 -28.34 17.47
CA PRO A 140 20.27 -27.64 18.32
C PRO A 140 19.80 -26.18 18.57
N PRO A 141 20.07 -25.62 19.77
CA PRO A 141 19.77 -24.23 20.08
C PRO A 141 20.27 -23.30 18.98
N GLY A 142 19.42 -22.37 18.54
CA GLY A 142 19.82 -21.34 17.57
C GLY A 142 21.01 -20.52 18.08
N PRO A 143 21.87 -20.00 17.18
CA PRO A 143 22.98 -19.15 17.56
C PRO A 143 22.50 -17.93 18.37
N ALA A 144 23.33 -17.47 19.30
CA ALA A 144 23.03 -16.29 20.12
C ALA A 144 22.71 -15.10 19.20
N GLY A 145 21.63 -14.37 19.53
CA GLY A 145 21.24 -13.19 18.78
C GLY A 145 22.36 -12.13 18.75
N PRO A 146 22.47 -11.34 17.67
CA PRO A 146 23.45 -10.25 17.62
C PRO A 146 23.23 -9.27 18.78
N PRO A 147 24.29 -8.62 19.28
CA PRO A 147 24.17 -7.58 20.30
C PRO A 147 23.13 -6.52 19.87
N GLY A 148 22.30 -6.08 20.83
CA GLY A 148 21.31 -5.03 20.58
C GLY A 148 21.98 -3.77 20.03
N ILE A 149 21.40 -3.20 18.97
CA ILE A 149 21.86 -1.96 18.36
C ILE A 149 21.73 -0.86 19.40
N GLY A 150 22.77 -0.02 19.57
CA GLY A 150 22.74 1.12 20.48
C GLY A 150 21.53 2.02 20.21
N GLY A 151 20.88 2.51 21.27
CA GLY A 151 19.73 3.39 21.16
C GLY A 151 20.04 4.62 20.32
N LEU A 152 19.12 5.00 19.43
CA LEU A 152 19.25 6.21 18.61
C LEU A 152 19.36 7.45 19.52
N PRO A 153 20.18 8.46 19.15
CA PRO A 153 20.22 9.74 19.85
C PRO A 153 18.81 10.34 19.95
N GLY A 154 18.47 10.91 21.11
CA GLY A 154 17.18 11.58 21.33
C GLY A 154 16.97 12.71 20.32
N HIS A 155 15.76 12.80 19.77
CA HIS A 155 15.41 13.86 18.83
C HIS A 155 15.48 15.23 19.52
N ASN A 156 16.06 16.23 18.83
CA ASN A 156 16.02 17.63 19.25
C ASN A 156 14.56 18.07 19.50
N GLY A 157 14.32 18.70 20.65
CA GLY A 157 13.03 19.31 20.96
C GLY A 157 12.70 20.40 19.95
N SER A 158 11.50 20.39 19.40
CA SER A 158 10.99 21.44 18.52
C SER A 158 10.80 22.75 19.28
N ASP A 159 11.23 23.87 18.69
CA ASP A 159 11.04 25.20 19.24
C ASP A 159 9.56 25.48 19.56
N GLY A 160 9.29 26.00 20.76
CA GLY A 160 7.93 26.35 21.21
C GLY A 160 7.35 27.51 20.40
N GLN A 161 6.08 27.41 20.01
CA GLN A 161 5.39 28.48 19.28
C GLN A 161 5.27 29.76 20.14
N PRO A 162 5.52 30.96 19.55
CA PRO A 162 5.33 32.23 20.26
C PRO A 162 3.89 32.43 20.73
N GLY A 163 3.73 32.92 21.96
CA GLY A 163 2.42 33.20 22.55
C GLY A 163 1.65 34.32 21.82
N PRO A 164 0.30 34.30 21.89
CA PRO A 164 -0.54 35.28 21.19
C PRO A 164 -0.37 36.71 21.73
N GLN A 165 -0.41 37.69 20.82
CA GLN A 165 -0.23 39.12 21.11
C GLN A 165 -1.37 39.67 22.00
N GLY A 166 -1.01 40.38 23.08
CA GLY A 166 -1.98 40.98 24.01
C GLY A 166 -2.81 42.12 23.40
N PRO A 167 -4.01 42.39 23.95
CA PRO A 167 -4.93 43.40 23.40
C PRO A 167 -4.40 44.83 23.56
N LYS A 168 -4.68 45.66 22.54
CA LYS A 168 -4.23 47.05 22.41
C LYS A 168 -4.96 47.98 23.38
N GLY A 169 -4.21 48.74 24.18
CA GLY A 169 -4.76 49.72 25.13
C GLY A 169 -5.43 50.94 24.48
N GLU A 170 -6.47 51.47 25.15
CA GLU A 170 -7.26 52.62 24.71
C GLU A 170 -6.49 53.96 24.78
N LYS A 171 -6.88 54.91 23.92
CA LYS A 171 -6.15 56.16 23.64
C LYS A 171 -6.58 57.31 24.56
N GLY A 172 -5.62 57.89 25.29
CA GLY A 172 -5.82 59.11 26.10
C GLY A 172 -5.94 60.42 25.28
N ALA A 173 -6.64 61.40 25.85
CA ALA A 173 -7.02 62.68 25.23
C ALA A 173 -5.87 63.72 25.10
N ASN A 174 -6.01 64.63 24.12
CA ASN A 174 -4.98 65.57 23.62
C ASN A 174 -4.65 66.77 24.54
N GLY A 175 -3.38 67.18 24.54
CA GLY A 175 -2.86 68.44 25.09
C GLY A 175 -2.12 69.32 24.05
N LYS A 176 -2.09 70.65 24.29
CA LYS A 176 -1.72 71.75 23.37
C LYS A 176 -0.19 71.98 23.18
N ARG A 177 0.14 72.75 22.12
CA ARG A 177 1.42 72.88 21.35
C ARG A 177 2.49 73.86 21.90
N GLY A 178 3.78 73.57 21.62
CA GLY A 178 4.94 74.48 21.74
C GLY A 178 5.99 74.32 20.61
N LYS A 179 6.88 75.32 20.42
CA LYS A 179 7.68 75.68 19.20
C LYS A 179 8.93 74.80 18.92
N MET A 180 9.43 74.84 17.67
CA MET A 180 10.39 73.94 16.99
C MET A 180 11.87 74.42 17.02
N GLY A 181 12.82 73.48 17.11
CA GLY A 181 14.28 73.67 16.92
C GLY A 181 14.85 72.91 15.71
N PRO A 182 16.12 73.14 15.30
CA PRO A 182 16.68 72.78 13.99
C PRO A 182 16.98 71.27 13.83
N PRO A 183 16.98 70.70 12.60
CA PRO A 183 17.26 69.27 12.39
C PRO A 183 18.75 68.92 12.53
N GLY A 184 19.05 67.84 13.26
CA GLY A 184 20.40 67.23 13.35
C GLY A 184 20.67 66.18 12.25
N ALA A 185 21.96 65.89 12.03
CA ALA A 185 22.47 65.00 10.98
C ALA A 185 22.06 63.52 11.14
N THR A 186 21.93 62.81 10.01
CA THR A 186 21.53 61.40 9.90
C THR A 186 22.58 60.45 10.50
N GLY A 187 22.18 59.62 11.46
CA GLY A 187 23.03 58.55 12.02
C GLY A 187 23.07 57.29 11.14
N THR A 188 24.21 56.60 11.13
CA THR A 188 24.47 55.35 10.39
C THR A 188 23.74 54.14 11.01
N PRO A 189 23.33 53.13 10.22
CA PRO A 189 22.69 51.91 10.74
C PRO A 189 23.61 51.13 11.70
N GLY A 190 23.06 50.63 12.81
CA GLY A 190 23.80 49.82 13.79
C GLY A 190 24.08 48.39 13.32
N GLU A 191 25.22 47.84 13.76
CA GLU A 191 25.66 46.47 13.45
C GLU A 191 24.76 45.40 14.09
N LYS A 192 24.64 44.26 13.40
CA LYS A 192 23.84 43.10 13.82
C LYS A 192 24.54 42.38 14.98
N GLY A 193 23.81 42.09 16.06
CA GLY A 193 24.37 41.39 17.23
C GLY A 193 24.78 39.93 16.93
N ASP A 194 25.82 39.47 17.62
CA ASP A 194 26.41 38.14 17.46
C ASP A 194 25.48 37.00 17.93
N PRO A 195 25.55 35.81 17.30
CA PRO A 195 24.83 34.62 17.77
C PRO A 195 25.30 34.18 19.16
N GLY A 196 24.36 33.76 20.03
CA GLY A 196 24.66 33.28 21.39
C GLY A 196 25.49 31.99 21.41
N GLU A 197 26.32 31.84 22.45
CA GLU A 197 27.20 30.68 22.65
C GLU A 197 26.43 29.35 22.78
N LEU A 198 27.01 28.30 22.21
CA LEU A 198 26.50 26.92 22.22
C LEU A 198 26.50 26.35 23.65
N GLY A 199 25.38 25.80 24.11
CA GLY A 199 25.28 25.16 25.41
C GLY A 199 26.21 23.94 25.56
N LEU A 200 26.85 23.81 26.73
CA LEU A 200 27.78 22.71 27.04
C LEU A 200 27.07 21.35 27.02
N THR A 201 27.70 20.35 26.41
CA THR A 201 27.22 18.96 26.35
C THR A 201 27.10 18.37 27.76
N GLY A 202 25.98 17.73 28.07
CA GLY A 202 25.75 17.08 29.37
C GLY A 202 26.74 15.92 29.61
N ASN A 203 27.26 15.83 30.84
CA ASN A 203 28.21 14.79 31.24
C ASN A 203 27.58 13.38 31.13
N GLU A 204 28.35 12.39 30.68
CA GLU A 204 27.95 10.98 30.68
C GLU A 204 27.55 10.50 32.09
N GLY A 205 26.46 9.74 32.17
CA GLY A 205 26.01 9.13 33.42
C GLY A 205 27.02 8.09 33.95
N PRO A 206 27.15 7.93 35.27
CA PRO A 206 28.12 7.01 35.86
C PRO A 206 27.81 5.55 35.47
N VAL A 207 28.86 4.78 35.21
CA VAL A 207 28.79 3.34 34.91
C VAL A 207 28.12 2.60 36.08
N GLY A 208 27.08 1.82 35.78
CA GLY A 208 26.35 1.03 36.78
C GLY A 208 27.27 0.06 37.52
N GLN A 209 27.10 -0.05 38.84
CA GLN A 209 27.92 -0.93 39.67
C GLN A 209 27.77 -2.40 39.24
N LYS A 210 28.91 -3.10 39.19
CA LYS A 210 29.00 -4.52 38.87
C LYS A 210 28.29 -5.32 39.97
N GLY A 211 27.30 -6.12 39.61
CA GLY A 211 26.57 -6.97 40.55
C GLY A 211 27.51 -7.95 41.29
N ASP A 212 27.26 -8.14 42.58
CA ASP A 212 28.04 -9.00 43.45
C ASP A 212 28.07 -10.46 42.97
N LYS A 213 29.23 -11.09 43.12
CA LYS A 213 29.48 -12.47 42.73
C LYS A 213 28.73 -13.41 43.68
N GLY A 214 27.77 -14.17 43.18
CA GLY A 214 27.03 -15.15 43.98
C GLY A 214 27.95 -16.22 44.59
N ASP A 215 27.72 -16.52 45.86
CA ASP A 215 28.44 -17.54 46.63
C ASP A 215 28.23 -18.95 46.10
N LYS A 216 29.27 -19.78 46.24
CA LYS A 216 29.32 -21.15 45.75
C LYS A 216 28.54 -22.09 46.69
N GLY A 217 27.37 -22.55 46.27
CA GLY A 217 26.59 -23.57 46.97
C GLY A 217 26.86 -24.98 46.45
N ASP A 218 27.10 -25.91 47.37
CA ASP A 218 27.33 -27.33 47.15
C ASP A 218 26.07 -28.11 46.72
N VAL A 219 26.34 -29.29 46.16
CA VAL A 219 25.47 -30.26 45.51
C VAL A 219 24.29 -30.73 46.39
N SER A 220 23.06 -30.57 45.90
CA SER A 220 21.96 -31.56 46.06
C SER A 220 20.80 -31.23 45.12
N ASN A 221 20.18 -32.27 44.58
CA ASN A 221 18.97 -32.21 43.77
C ASN A 221 17.82 -31.57 44.55
N ASP A 222 17.25 -30.48 44.03
CA ASP A 222 15.80 -30.23 43.97
C ASP A 222 15.52 -28.95 43.17
N VAL A 223 14.47 -28.99 42.36
CA VAL A 223 14.04 -27.92 41.44
C VAL A 223 13.50 -26.73 42.25
N LEU A 224 14.09 -25.54 42.08
CA LEU A 224 13.51 -24.26 42.48
C LEU A 224 13.60 -23.23 41.33
N PRO A 225 12.60 -22.36 41.12
CA PRO A 225 12.62 -21.39 40.02
C PRO A 225 13.61 -20.24 40.30
N ALA A 226 14.31 -19.80 39.27
CA ALA A 226 15.20 -18.65 39.32
C ALA A 226 14.45 -17.38 39.77
N GLY A 227 15.03 -16.64 40.73
CA GLY A 227 14.48 -15.40 41.25
C GLY A 227 14.36 -14.30 40.18
N ALA A 228 13.34 -13.45 40.32
CA ALA A 228 13.06 -12.37 39.38
C ALA A 228 14.24 -11.38 39.27
N LYS A 229 14.55 -10.99 38.03
CA LYS A 229 15.53 -9.94 37.68
C LYS A 229 15.11 -8.62 38.33
N GLY A 230 16.02 -7.98 39.05
CA GLY A 230 15.75 -6.69 39.71
C GLY A 230 15.35 -5.59 38.73
N ASP A 231 14.41 -4.75 39.15
CA ASP A 231 13.84 -3.68 38.33
C ASP A 231 14.89 -2.64 37.90
N GLN A 232 14.74 -2.12 36.68
CA GLN A 232 15.59 -1.07 36.13
C GLN A 232 15.42 0.23 36.94
N GLY A 233 16.53 0.84 37.34
CA GLY A 233 16.51 2.10 38.09
C GLY A 233 15.81 3.23 37.32
N PRO A 234 15.17 4.19 38.02
CA PRO A 234 14.41 5.26 37.38
C PRO A 234 15.31 6.19 36.54
N PRO A 235 14.79 6.77 35.44
CA PRO A 235 15.49 7.78 34.67
C PRO A 235 15.93 8.98 35.53
N GLY A 236 17.09 9.55 35.23
CA GLY A 236 17.58 10.75 35.91
C GLY A 236 16.67 11.97 35.70
N PRO A 237 16.64 12.92 36.66
CA PRO A 237 15.79 14.10 36.55
C PRO A 237 16.21 15.00 35.36
N PRO A 238 15.25 15.68 34.69
CA PRO A 238 15.57 16.68 33.66
C PRO A 238 16.48 17.78 34.20
N GLY A 239 17.39 18.27 33.36
CA GLY A 239 18.27 19.39 33.69
C GLY A 239 17.48 20.69 33.95
N PRO A 240 18.04 21.63 34.73
CA PRO A 240 17.37 22.90 35.03
C PRO A 240 17.17 23.74 33.76
N ALA A 241 16.06 24.48 33.72
CA ALA A 241 15.78 25.42 32.63
C ALA A 241 16.84 26.54 32.58
N GLY A 242 17.24 26.93 31.38
CA GLY A 242 18.17 28.05 31.18
C GLY A 242 17.59 29.39 31.66
N PRO A 243 18.44 30.36 32.04
CA PRO A 243 17.97 31.65 32.51
C PRO A 243 17.21 32.42 31.41
N PRO A 244 16.16 33.20 31.77
CA PRO A 244 15.46 34.06 30.82
C PRO A 244 16.40 35.06 30.14
N GLY A 245 16.23 35.26 28.83
CA GLY A 245 17.00 36.24 28.07
C GLY A 245 16.76 37.68 28.56
N PRO A 246 17.73 38.59 28.39
CA PRO A 246 17.60 39.98 28.84
C PRO A 246 16.47 40.72 28.09
N PRO A 247 15.78 41.68 28.75
CA PRO A 247 14.75 42.50 28.10
C PRO A 247 15.29 43.26 26.89
N GLY A 248 14.51 43.29 25.80
CA GLY A 248 14.87 44.04 24.59
C GLY A 248 14.92 45.55 24.83
N PRO A 249 15.78 46.29 24.12
CA PRO A 249 15.92 47.72 24.32
C PRO A 249 14.66 48.50 23.89
N PRO A 250 14.33 49.61 24.57
CA PRO A 250 13.16 50.44 24.22
C PRO A 250 13.21 51.01 22.80
N GLY A 251 12.09 50.94 22.09
CA GLY A 251 11.99 51.42 20.70
C GLY A 251 12.03 52.96 20.57
N PRO A 252 12.60 53.51 19.49
CA PRO A 252 12.71 54.95 19.29
C PRO A 252 11.36 55.61 18.91
N PRO A 253 11.05 56.83 19.41
CA PRO A 253 9.79 57.52 19.14
C PRO A 253 9.67 58.07 17.71
N GLY A 254 8.48 57.92 17.09
CA GLY A 254 8.21 58.34 15.71
C GLY A 254 7.63 59.76 15.56
N SER A 255 7.91 60.42 14.43
CA SER A 255 7.31 61.71 14.04
C SER A 255 6.87 61.71 12.57
N ARG A 256 5.65 62.21 12.31
CA ARG A 256 5.03 62.40 10.99
C ARG A 256 5.06 63.86 10.54
N ARG A 257 5.44 64.04 9.27
CA ARG A 257 4.94 64.90 8.16
C ARG A 257 4.64 66.39 8.38
N SER A 258 5.14 67.19 7.43
CA SER A 258 4.46 68.41 6.96
C SER A 258 4.39 68.43 5.43
N LYS A 259 3.29 68.95 4.87
CA LYS A 259 3.18 69.45 3.49
C LYS A 259 3.19 70.98 3.56
N GLY A 260 3.89 71.61 2.62
CA GLY A 260 3.90 73.04 2.31
C GLY A 260 3.81 73.26 0.79
N PRO A 261 3.66 74.51 0.30
CA PRO A 261 2.48 74.91 -0.47
C PRO A 261 2.71 75.39 -1.92
N ARG A 262 1.57 75.73 -2.54
CA ARG A 262 1.24 76.21 -3.90
C ARG A 262 2.09 77.38 -4.43
N GLN A 263 2.25 77.42 -5.77
CA GLN A 263 2.43 78.60 -6.62
C GLN A 263 1.78 78.35 -8.02
N PRO A 264 1.48 79.41 -8.82
CA PRO A 264 0.27 79.50 -9.65
C PRO A 264 0.44 79.28 -11.17
N ASN A 265 -0.72 79.19 -11.84
CA ASN A 265 -1.00 78.92 -13.25
C ASN A 265 -0.25 79.79 -14.28
N MET A 266 0.13 79.18 -15.42
CA MET A 266 0.23 79.85 -16.72
C MET A 266 -0.14 78.88 -17.87
N PHE A 267 -0.64 79.48 -18.97
CA PHE A 267 -1.56 78.99 -19.99
C PHE A 267 -1.02 78.05 -21.11
N ASN A 268 -1.98 77.31 -21.68
CA ASN A 268 -2.16 76.82 -23.07
C ASN A 268 -1.27 75.75 -23.74
N GLY A 269 -1.95 74.76 -24.35
CA GLY A 269 -1.55 74.17 -25.64
C GLY A 269 -1.66 72.65 -25.80
N GLN A 270 -2.79 72.20 -26.36
CA GLN A 270 -2.93 71.09 -27.34
C GLN A 270 -2.38 69.66 -27.07
N CYS A 271 -3.31 68.69 -27.00
CA CYS A 271 -3.17 67.23 -27.27
C CYS A 271 -2.72 66.96 -28.74
N PRO A 272 -2.31 65.73 -29.18
CA PRO A 272 -2.73 64.39 -28.68
C PRO A 272 -1.66 63.27 -28.70
N GLY A 273 -1.99 62.11 -28.08
CA GLY A 273 -1.24 60.86 -28.29
C GLY A 273 -1.37 59.84 -27.16
N GLU A 274 -2.40 59.00 -27.25
CA GLU A 274 -2.47 57.57 -26.88
C GLU A 274 -1.49 57.02 -25.83
N THR A 275 -2.02 56.65 -24.64
CA THR A 275 -2.00 55.27 -24.12
C THR A 275 -2.71 55.21 -22.76
N CYS A 276 -3.70 54.32 -22.68
CA CYS A 276 -4.51 54.06 -21.50
C CYS A 276 -3.78 53.14 -20.52
N ALA A 277 -3.76 53.52 -19.24
CA ALA A 277 -3.65 52.59 -18.11
C ALA A 277 -4.74 52.98 -17.11
N ILE A 278 -5.80 52.18 -17.05
CA ILE A 278 -6.87 52.32 -16.05
C ILE A 278 -6.42 51.60 -14.77
N PRO A 279 -6.53 52.23 -13.59
CA PRO A 279 -6.40 51.57 -12.29
C PRO A 279 -7.71 50.85 -11.91
N ASN A 280 -7.57 49.69 -11.25
CA ASN A 280 -8.67 48.99 -10.58
C ASN A 280 -9.25 49.86 -9.46
N ASP A 281 -10.58 49.96 -9.40
CA ASP A 281 -11.31 50.28 -8.18
C ASP A 281 -12.57 49.40 -8.10
N ASP A 282 -12.75 48.77 -6.95
CA ASP A 282 -13.81 47.84 -6.61
C ASP A 282 -14.98 48.59 -5.95
N THR A 283 -16.18 48.03 -6.12
CA THR A 283 -17.43 48.29 -5.37
C THR A 283 -18.25 49.54 -5.71
N LEU A 284 -19.39 49.34 -6.38
CA LEU A 284 -20.74 49.35 -5.77
C LEU A 284 -21.87 49.35 -6.83
N ILE A 285 -22.64 48.25 -6.85
CA ILE A 285 -24.10 48.11 -7.00
C ILE A 285 -24.86 49.00 -8.01
N GLY A 286 -25.45 48.36 -9.04
CA GLY A 286 -26.60 48.90 -9.79
C GLY A 286 -26.99 48.05 -11.00
N LYS A 287 -28.22 47.50 -10.98
CA LYS A 287 -28.83 46.64 -12.02
C LYS A 287 -29.04 47.35 -13.37
N ALA A 288 -28.86 46.64 -14.48
CA ALA A 288 -29.79 46.59 -15.63
C ALA A 288 -29.31 45.56 -16.67
N ASP A 289 -30.26 44.82 -17.24
CA ASP A 289 -30.11 43.80 -18.26
C ASP A 289 -29.41 44.31 -19.53
N GLU A 290 -28.34 43.63 -19.97
CA GLU A 290 -28.06 43.49 -21.40
C GLU A 290 -27.34 42.18 -21.69
N LYS A 291 -28.01 41.41 -22.56
CA LYS A 291 -27.77 40.02 -22.91
C LYS A 291 -26.70 39.99 -24.00
N VAL A 292 -25.46 39.64 -23.65
CA VAL A 292 -24.42 39.25 -24.62
C VAL A 292 -24.00 37.82 -24.31
N SER A 293 -24.35 36.95 -25.26
CA SER A 293 -24.15 35.51 -25.26
C SER A 293 -22.66 35.15 -25.35
N GLU A 294 -22.03 34.83 -24.22
CA GLU A 294 -20.84 33.99 -24.20
C GLU A 294 -21.25 32.51 -24.06
N HIS A 295 -20.69 31.69 -24.94
CA HIS A 295 -20.99 30.27 -25.06
C HIS A 295 -20.84 29.52 -23.74
N HIS A 296 -21.89 28.79 -23.39
CA HIS A 296 -21.92 27.85 -22.28
C HIS A 296 -20.79 26.83 -22.44
N SER A 297 -19.95 26.67 -21.41
CA SER A 297 -19.08 25.51 -21.27
C SER A 297 -19.94 24.27 -20.98
N PRO A 298 -19.94 23.22 -21.83
CA PRO A 298 -20.80 22.05 -21.64
C PRO A 298 -20.26 21.04 -20.60
N GLN A 299 -19.44 21.47 -19.63
CA GLN A 299 -18.75 20.57 -18.69
C GLN A 299 -19.38 20.49 -17.29
N ALA A 300 -20.37 21.33 -16.98
CA ALA A 300 -21.06 21.26 -15.69
C ALA A 300 -22.11 20.13 -15.61
N GLU A 301 -22.47 19.52 -16.75
CA GLU A 301 -23.68 18.69 -16.90
C GLU A 301 -23.50 17.22 -16.45
N SER A 302 -22.33 16.87 -15.91
CA SER A 302 -21.93 15.47 -15.74
C SER A 302 -21.16 15.21 -14.42
N LEU A 303 -21.20 16.15 -13.47
CA LEU A 303 -20.56 15.98 -12.18
C LEU A 303 -21.46 15.15 -11.23
N ILE A 304 -20.88 14.20 -10.52
CA ILE A 304 -21.56 13.52 -9.40
C ILE A 304 -21.82 14.52 -8.27
N THR A 305 -23.09 14.62 -7.85
CA THR A 305 -23.49 15.51 -6.75
C THR A 305 -23.59 14.79 -5.42
N SER A 306 -24.06 13.54 -5.45
CA SER A 306 -24.33 12.76 -4.25
C SER A 306 -24.35 11.27 -4.57
N ILE A 307 -24.01 10.47 -3.56
CA ILE A 307 -24.14 9.02 -3.59
C ILE A 307 -25.41 8.65 -2.81
N GLY A 308 -26.26 7.79 -3.38
CA GLY A 308 -27.47 7.34 -2.71
C GLY A 308 -27.21 6.25 -1.67
N ASN A 309 -28.28 5.77 -1.03
CA ASN A 309 -28.16 4.75 0.01
C ASN A 309 -27.67 3.40 -0.55
N PRO A 310 -26.76 2.70 0.16
CA PRO A 310 -26.27 1.42 -0.30
C PRO A 310 -27.31 0.32 -0.23
N THR A 311 -27.26 -0.58 -1.20
CA THR A 311 -27.97 -1.86 -1.18
C THR A 311 -26.97 -2.99 -0.97
N GLN A 312 -27.14 -3.78 0.09
CA GLN A 312 -26.31 -4.95 0.34
C GLN A 312 -26.80 -6.13 -0.50
N VAL A 313 -25.92 -6.71 -1.31
CA VAL A 313 -26.23 -7.86 -2.16
C VAL A 313 -25.92 -9.18 -1.45
N LEU A 314 -24.72 -9.30 -0.88
CA LEU A 314 -24.27 -10.52 -0.22
C LEU A 314 -23.32 -10.19 0.94
N LYS A 315 -23.28 -11.08 1.93
CA LYS A 315 -22.27 -11.07 2.99
C LYS A 315 -21.46 -12.36 2.92
N VAL A 316 -20.14 -12.23 2.87
CA VAL A 316 -19.17 -13.34 2.87
C VAL A 316 -18.22 -13.25 4.07
N LYS A 317 -17.36 -14.25 4.24
CA LYS A 317 -16.43 -14.34 5.38
C LYS A 317 -15.15 -13.56 5.15
N GLU A 318 -14.78 -13.38 3.89
CA GLU A 318 -13.54 -12.79 3.45
C GLU A 318 -13.60 -11.27 3.59
N THR A 319 -12.76 -10.70 4.46
CA THR A 319 -12.70 -9.24 4.68
C THR A 319 -12.34 -8.46 3.42
N PHE A 320 -11.45 -9.00 2.59
CA PHE A 320 -10.98 -8.39 1.34
C PHE A 320 -11.36 -9.24 0.14
N GLY A 321 -11.75 -8.58 -0.93
CA GLY A 321 -12.06 -9.20 -2.21
C GLY A 321 -12.52 -8.16 -3.22
N THR A 322 -12.83 -8.64 -4.42
CA THR A 322 -13.47 -7.87 -5.47
C THR A 322 -14.67 -8.63 -5.98
N TRP A 323 -15.69 -7.91 -6.43
CA TRP A 323 -16.81 -8.48 -7.15
C TRP A 323 -17.16 -7.56 -8.30
N ILE A 324 -17.15 -8.10 -9.51
CA ILE A 324 -17.08 -7.30 -10.74
C ILE A 324 -18.11 -7.84 -11.72
N ARG A 325 -18.77 -6.94 -12.43
CA ARG A 325 -19.67 -7.27 -13.54
C ARG A 325 -19.13 -6.65 -14.81
N GLU A 326 -19.60 -7.17 -15.94
CA GLU A 326 -19.27 -6.61 -17.24
C GLU A 326 -19.78 -5.16 -17.33
N SER A 327 -18.96 -4.29 -17.92
CA SER A 327 -19.26 -2.86 -18.08
C SER A 327 -19.66 -2.52 -19.52
N ALA A 328 -19.19 -3.30 -20.51
CA ALA A 328 -19.46 -3.05 -21.93
C ALA A 328 -20.82 -3.61 -22.39
N ASN A 329 -21.09 -4.88 -22.05
CA ASN A 329 -22.24 -5.62 -22.55
C ASN A 329 -23.37 -5.66 -21.50
N LYS A 330 -24.55 -5.18 -21.91
CA LYS A 330 -25.76 -5.20 -21.07
C LYS A 330 -26.42 -6.56 -20.96
N SER A 331 -26.13 -7.50 -21.85
CA SER A 331 -26.71 -8.84 -21.80
C SER A 331 -25.95 -9.81 -20.89
N ASP A 332 -24.79 -9.41 -20.39
CA ASP A 332 -23.93 -10.29 -19.60
C ASP A 332 -24.26 -10.17 -18.11
N GLU A 333 -24.90 -11.21 -17.56
CA GLU A 333 -25.31 -11.24 -16.16
C GLU A 333 -24.22 -11.78 -15.22
N ARG A 334 -23.09 -12.26 -15.77
CA ARG A 334 -22.02 -12.89 -15.01
C ARG A 334 -21.42 -11.96 -13.97
N ILE A 335 -20.92 -12.58 -12.90
CA ILE A 335 -20.22 -11.92 -11.81
C ILE A 335 -18.89 -12.64 -11.58
N TRP A 336 -17.80 -11.89 -11.51
CA TRP A 336 -16.48 -12.43 -11.18
C TRP A 336 -16.08 -11.96 -9.80
N VAL A 337 -15.58 -12.88 -8.97
CA VAL A 337 -15.13 -12.60 -7.61
C VAL A 337 -13.69 -13.04 -7.42
N THR A 338 -12.90 -12.15 -6.83
CA THR A 338 -11.61 -12.52 -6.22
C THR A 338 -11.69 -12.38 -4.72
N GLU A 339 -11.04 -13.29 -4.02
CA GLU A 339 -10.98 -13.32 -2.56
C GLU A 339 -9.56 -13.04 -2.10
N HIS A 340 -9.45 -12.35 -0.96
CA HIS A 340 -8.19 -11.83 -0.42
C HIS A 340 -7.53 -10.76 -1.31
N PHE A 341 -6.32 -10.34 -0.93
CA PHE A 341 -5.52 -9.35 -1.65
C PHE A 341 -4.49 -9.99 -2.59
N SER A 342 -4.46 -11.32 -2.70
CA SER A 342 -3.54 -12.05 -3.58
C SER A 342 -4.06 -13.45 -3.86
N GLY A 343 -3.98 -13.89 -5.11
CA GLY A 343 -4.44 -15.21 -5.52
C GLY A 343 -4.19 -15.47 -7.00
N ILE A 344 -4.50 -16.68 -7.47
CA ILE A 344 -4.39 -17.08 -8.89
C ILE A 344 -5.73 -17.58 -9.46
N ARG A 345 -6.80 -17.47 -8.68
CA ARG A 345 -8.12 -18.00 -9.04
C ARG A 345 -9.17 -16.90 -8.98
N VAL A 346 -10.10 -16.95 -9.93
CA VAL A 346 -11.28 -16.11 -9.98
C VAL A 346 -12.49 -17.04 -9.94
N LYS A 347 -13.49 -16.70 -9.12
CA LYS A 347 -14.79 -17.38 -9.11
C LYS A 347 -15.69 -16.69 -10.13
N GLU A 348 -16.19 -17.43 -11.10
CA GLU A 348 -17.19 -16.94 -12.05
C GLU A 348 -18.56 -17.50 -11.67
N PHE A 349 -19.53 -16.60 -11.57
CA PHE A 349 -20.93 -16.88 -11.30
C PHE A 349 -21.73 -16.53 -12.55
N GLU A 350 -22.68 -17.39 -12.93
CA GLU A 350 -23.50 -17.17 -14.13
C GLU A 350 -24.42 -15.95 -13.99
N ASP A 351 -24.94 -15.71 -12.79
CA ASP A 351 -25.86 -14.64 -12.47
C ASP A 351 -25.86 -14.29 -10.97
N GLN A 352 -26.64 -13.28 -10.58
CA GLN A 352 -26.79 -12.88 -9.18
C GLN A 352 -27.40 -13.99 -8.28
N PRO A 353 -28.43 -14.75 -8.69
CA PRO A 353 -28.89 -15.92 -7.95
C PRO A 353 -27.79 -16.96 -7.66
N SER A 354 -26.91 -17.22 -8.63
CA SER A 354 -25.77 -18.13 -8.46
C SER A 354 -24.78 -17.64 -7.42
N LEU A 355 -24.55 -16.32 -7.36
CA LEU A 355 -23.75 -15.68 -6.30
C LEU A 355 -24.37 -15.89 -4.91
N LEU A 356 -25.69 -15.73 -4.78
CA LEU A 356 -26.39 -15.94 -3.50
C LEU A 356 -26.38 -17.41 -3.05
N ASN A 357 -26.46 -18.34 -4.01
CA ASN A 357 -26.42 -19.78 -3.73
C ASN A 357 -24.99 -20.33 -3.56
N GLY A 358 -23.96 -19.52 -3.86
CA GLY A 358 -22.56 -19.95 -3.81
C GLY A 358 -22.18 -20.95 -4.91
N SER A 359 -22.88 -20.93 -6.05
CA SER A 359 -22.60 -21.79 -7.21
C SER A 359 -21.68 -21.07 -8.18
N TYR A 360 -20.43 -21.50 -8.30
CA TYR A 360 -19.43 -20.88 -9.15
C TYR A 360 -18.57 -21.88 -9.91
N THR A 361 -18.01 -21.43 -11.02
CA THR A 361 -16.91 -22.08 -11.73
C THR A 361 -15.59 -21.40 -11.35
N LEU A 362 -14.50 -22.17 -11.32
CA LEU A 362 -13.17 -21.64 -10.98
C LEU A 362 -12.36 -21.42 -12.26
N ILE A 363 -11.92 -20.17 -12.45
CA ILE A 363 -11.03 -19.77 -13.53
C ILE A 363 -9.61 -19.63 -12.98
N HIS A 364 -8.66 -20.32 -13.62
CA HIS A 364 -7.25 -20.22 -13.27
C HIS A 364 -6.58 -19.12 -14.10
N LEU A 365 -6.01 -18.14 -13.43
CA LEU A 365 -5.30 -17.04 -14.08
C LEU A 365 -3.88 -17.48 -14.51
N PRO A 366 -3.32 -16.86 -15.57
CA PRO A 366 -1.94 -17.14 -15.99
C PRO A 366 -0.90 -16.63 -14.99
N TYR A 367 -1.24 -15.59 -14.23
CA TYR A 367 -0.38 -14.98 -13.21
C TYR A 367 -1.18 -14.63 -11.96
N TYR A 368 -0.50 -14.62 -10.80
CA TYR A 368 -1.08 -14.16 -9.54
C TYR A 368 -1.51 -12.70 -9.61
N PHE A 369 -2.72 -12.40 -9.14
CA PHE A 369 -3.20 -11.05 -8.92
C PHE A 369 -2.75 -10.52 -7.57
N HIS A 370 -2.69 -9.19 -7.43
CA HIS A 370 -2.48 -8.50 -6.15
C HIS A 370 -3.41 -7.28 -6.00
N GLY A 371 -3.81 -7.01 -4.76
CA GLY A 371 -4.72 -5.92 -4.41
C GLY A 371 -6.18 -6.23 -4.73
N CYS A 372 -7.01 -5.20 -4.70
CA CYS A 372 -8.46 -5.29 -4.94
C CYS A 372 -8.92 -4.31 -6.06
N GLY A 373 -8.01 -3.90 -6.93
CA GLY A 373 -8.24 -2.87 -7.95
C GLY A 373 -8.49 -3.40 -9.36
N HIS A 374 -9.13 -4.56 -9.50
CA HIS A 374 -9.35 -5.20 -10.81
C HIS A 374 -10.63 -4.67 -11.48
N THR A 375 -10.70 -4.78 -12.80
CA THR A 375 -11.92 -4.46 -13.56
C THR A 375 -12.14 -5.45 -14.69
N VAL A 376 -13.39 -5.60 -15.11
CA VAL A 376 -13.79 -6.43 -16.25
C VAL A 376 -14.38 -5.52 -17.32
N TYR A 377 -13.85 -5.65 -18.53
CA TYR A 377 -14.33 -4.92 -19.68
C TYR A 377 -14.17 -5.76 -20.94
N ASN A 378 -15.24 -5.88 -21.71
CA ASN A 378 -15.27 -6.58 -22.99
C ASN A 378 -14.75 -8.02 -22.86
N ASN A 379 -15.35 -8.78 -21.93
CA ASN A 379 -15.03 -10.17 -21.59
C ASN A 379 -13.55 -10.39 -21.21
N SER A 380 -12.85 -9.34 -20.76
CA SER A 380 -11.46 -9.39 -20.34
C SER A 380 -11.31 -8.87 -18.91
N LEU A 381 -10.58 -9.62 -18.08
CA LEU A 381 -10.14 -9.21 -16.76
C LEU A 381 -8.83 -8.43 -16.86
N TYR A 382 -8.83 -7.22 -16.30
CA TYR A 382 -7.65 -6.38 -16.17
C TYR A 382 -7.22 -6.35 -14.71
N TYR A 383 -5.99 -6.79 -14.44
CA TYR A 383 -5.50 -6.93 -13.08
C TYR A 383 -3.98 -6.73 -12.96
N HIS A 384 -3.53 -6.48 -11.73
CA HIS A 384 -2.12 -6.30 -11.39
C HIS A 384 -1.43 -7.65 -11.19
N LYS A 385 -0.35 -7.92 -11.95
CA LYS A 385 0.53 -9.07 -11.72
C LYS A 385 1.36 -8.85 -10.46
N GLY A 386 1.06 -9.62 -9.42
CA GLY A 386 1.70 -9.51 -8.10
C GLY A 386 3.22 -9.56 -8.17
N GLY A 387 3.88 -8.67 -7.42
CA GLY A 387 5.34 -8.57 -7.36
C GLY A 387 6.02 -7.90 -8.56
N SER A 388 5.25 -7.35 -9.50
CA SER A 388 5.78 -6.67 -10.70
C SER A 388 5.03 -5.36 -10.97
N ASN A 389 5.59 -4.47 -11.78
CA ASN A 389 4.89 -3.30 -12.31
C ASN A 389 4.14 -3.60 -13.62
N THR A 390 3.63 -4.82 -13.76
CA THR A 390 2.94 -5.30 -14.96
C THR A 390 1.45 -5.44 -14.71
N ILE A 391 0.66 -4.94 -15.65
CA ILE A 391 -0.78 -5.16 -15.74
C ILE A 391 -1.03 -6.26 -16.75
N VAL A 392 -1.97 -7.16 -16.43
CA VAL A 392 -2.38 -8.28 -17.27
C VAL A 392 -3.78 -8.00 -17.76
N ARG A 393 -4.00 -8.20 -19.07
CA ARG A 393 -5.31 -8.35 -19.68
C ARG A 393 -5.50 -9.84 -20.01
N PHE A 394 -6.44 -10.47 -19.31
CA PHE A 394 -6.78 -11.88 -19.50
C PHE A 394 -8.19 -11.97 -20.10
N GLU A 395 -8.30 -12.50 -21.32
CA GLU A 395 -9.59 -12.66 -21.99
C GLU A 395 -10.24 -13.98 -21.58
N PHE A 396 -11.45 -13.93 -21.03
CA PHE A 396 -12.14 -15.13 -20.56
C PHE A 396 -12.46 -16.06 -21.72
N GLY A 397 -12.17 -17.36 -21.54
CA GLY A 397 -12.36 -18.40 -22.55
C GLY A 397 -11.22 -18.53 -23.56
N LYS A 398 -10.21 -17.64 -23.53
CA LYS A 398 -8.97 -17.79 -24.31
C LYS A 398 -7.79 -18.04 -23.37
N GLU A 399 -6.82 -18.85 -23.82
CA GLU A 399 -5.60 -19.13 -23.04
C GLU A 399 -4.54 -18.01 -23.15
N THR A 400 -4.77 -17.01 -24.00
CA THR A 400 -3.83 -15.92 -24.26
C THR A 400 -4.08 -14.74 -23.33
N SER A 401 -3.00 -14.20 -22.73
CA SER A 401 -3.03 -12.95 -21.98
C SER A 401 -2.08 -11.93 -22.59
N GLN A 402 -2.45 -10.66 -22.53
CA GLN A 402 -1.60 -9.53 -22.91
C GLN A 402 -1.04 -8.89 -21.63
N THR A 403 0.13 -8.26 -21.75
CA THR A 403 0.78 -7.61 -20.61
C THR A 403 1.27 -6.21 -20.97
N LEU A 404 1.16 -5.29 -20.01
CA LEU A 404 1.58 -3.91 -20.13
C LEU A 404 2.41 -3.52 -18.90
N LYS A 405 3.60 -2.96 -19.11
CA LYS A 405 4.49 -2.55 -18.02
C LYS A 405 4.39 -1.05 -17.77
N LEU A 406 4.30 -0.66 -16.50
CA LEU A 406 4.33 0.74 -16.06
C LEU A 406 5.63 1.04 -15.31
N GLU A 407 6.62 1.61 -16.00
CA GLU A 407 7.98 1.74 -15.45
C GLU A 407 8.05 2.63 -14.20
N ASN A 408 7.33 3.75 -14.20
CA ASN A 408 7.36 4.76 -13.14
C ASN A 408 6.29 4.54 -12.06
N ALA A 409 5.92 3.29 -11.79
CA ALA A 409 4.88 2.93 -10.82
C ALA A 409 5.44 2.22 -9.60
N LEU A 410 4.88 2.50 -8.42
CA LEU A 410 5.12 1.70 -7.21
C LEU A 410 4.37 0.37 -7.28
N TYR A 411 5.03 -0.74 -6.93
CA TYR A 411 4.44 -2.08 -7.11
C TYR A 411 4.83 -3.12 -6.03
N PHE A 412 5.70 -2.77 -5.09
CA PHE A 412 6.18 -3.69 -4.03
C PHE A 412 6.54 -2.93 -2.74
N ASP A 413 7.07 -3.65 -1.75
CA ASP A 413 7.57 -3.09 -0.48
C ASP A 413 6.50 -2.35 0.36
N ARG A 414 5.23 -2.76 0.21
CA ARG A 414 4.07 -2.17 0.90
C ARG A 414 3.89 -0.67 0.63
N LYS A 415 4.51 -0.16 -0.44
CA LYS A 415 4.37 1.23 -0.90
C LYS A 415 3.10 1.36 -1.76
N TYR A 416 1.96 1.11 -1.13
CA TYR A 416 0.66 1.06 -1.81
C TYR A 416 0.26 2.43 -2.36
N LEU A 417 -0.55 2.40 -3.43
CA LEU A 417 -1.39 3.52 -3.85
C LEU A 417 -2.47 3.74 -2.79
N PHE A 418 -3.22 2.68 -2.47
CA PHE A 418 -4.25 2.65 -1.43
C PHE A 418 -3.84 1.67 -0.33
N ALA A 419 -3.41 2.21 0.81
CA ALA A 419 -2.94 1.39 1.92
C ALA A 419 -4.07 0.57 2.56
N ASN A 420 -5.29 1.12 2.61
CA ASN A 420 -6.47 0.49 3.20
C ASN A 420 -6.79 -0.86 2.54
N SER A 421 -6.70 -0.92 1.20
CA SER A 421 -7.00 -2.11 0.40
C SER A 421 -5.77 -2.89 -0.08
N LYS A 422 -4.55 -2.49 0.32
CA LYS A 422 -3.27 -3.05 -0.16
C LYS A 422 -3.15 -3.04 -1.68
N THR A 423 -3.65 -1.98 -2.32
CA THR A 423 -3.73 -1.89 -3.79
C THR A 423 -2.62 -0.98 -4.32
N TYR A 424 -1.88 -1.46 -5.33
CA TYR A 424 -0.87 -0.66 -6.06
C TYR A 424 -1.44 -0.02 -7.33
N PHE A 425 -2.28 -0.77 -8.04
CA PHE A 425 -2.91 -0.35 -9.28
C PHE A 425 -4.41 -0.54 -9.17
N ASN A 426 -5.17 0.50 -9.48
CA ASN A 426 -6.62 0.43 -9.57
C ASN A 426 -7.03 0.72 -11.01
N LEU A 427 -7.58 -0.30 -11.66
CA LEU A 427 -8.04 -0.26 -13.02
C LEU A 427 -9.51 0.12 -13.03
N ALA A 428 -9.86 1.07 -13.88
CA ALA A 428 -11.21 1.61 -13.97
C ALA A 428 -11.60 1.78 -15.43
N VAL A 429 -12.88 1.58 -15.73
CA VAL A 429 -13.45 1.80 -17.06
C VAL A 429 -14.68 2.67 -16.90
N ASP A 430 -14.79 3.67 -17.76
CA ASP A 430 -15.93 4.55 -17.81
C ASP A 430 -16.29 4.89 -19.26
N GLU A 431 -17.21 5.83 -19.46
CA GLU A 431 -17.70 6.25 -20.76
C GLU A 431 -16.63 6.95 -21.61
N LYS A 432 -15.52 7.37 -21.01
CA LYS A 432 -14.44 8.14 -21.67
C LYS A 432 -13.21 7.29 -21.98
N GLY A 433 -13.02 6.17 -21.30
CA GLY A 433 -11.97 5.22 -21.63
C GLY A 433 -11.64 4.18 -20.57
N LEU A 434 -10.51 3.51 -20.80
CA LEU A 434 -9.88 2.58 -19.87
C LEU A 434 -8.71 3.28 -19.17
N TRP A 435 -8.68 3.20 -17.85
CA TRP A 435 -7.77 3.95 -17.00
C TRP A 435 -7.03 3.04 -16.03
N ILE A 436 -5.79 3.39 -15.71
CA ILE A 436 -5.04 2.79 -14.60
C ILE A 436 -4.60 3.90 -13.66
N ILE A 437 -5.08 3.85 -12.43
CA ILE A 437 -4.64 4.71 -11.33
C ILE A 437 -3.48 4.01 -10.64
N TYR A 438 -2.36 4.71 -10.47
CA TYR A 438 -1.16 4.19 -9.82
C TYR A 438 -0.40 5.31 -9.10
N ALA A 439 0.50 4.93 -8.19
CA ALA A 439 1.36 5.89 -7.52
C ALA A 439 2.73 5.96 -8.19
N SER A 440 3.25 7.18 -8.36
CA SER A 440 4.56 7.43 -8.94
C SER A 440 5.70 6.86 -8.08
N SER A 441 6.62 6.14 -8.71
CA SER A 441 7.85 5.66 -8.07
C SER A 441 8.96 6.71 -8.02
N MET A 442 8.84 7.80 -8.80
CA MET A 442 9.87 8.85 -8.89
C MET A 442 9.89 9.73 -7.64
N ASP A 443 8.72 10.16 -7.18
CA ASP A 443 8.54 10.96 -5.98
C ASP A 443 7.98 10.15 -4.80
N GLY A 444 7.52 8.92 -5.06
CA GLY A 444 6.95 8.02 -4.06
C GLY A 444 5.60 8.45 -3.50
N SER A 445 4.93 9.45 -4.08
CA SER A 445 3.76 10.10 -3.47
C SER A 445 2.63 10.42 -4.44
N SER A 446 2.91 11.03 -5.60
CA SER A 446 1.85 11.53 -6.48
C SER A 446 1.03 10.41 -7.11
N ILE A 447 -0.29 10.61 -7.15
CA ILE A 447 -1.21 9.76 -7.91
C ILE A 447 -1.14 10.15 -9.38
N LEU A 448 -0.87 9.15 -10.21
CA LEU A 448 -0.86 9.24 -11.66
C LEU A 448 -2.01 8.39 -12.22
N VAL A 449 -2.52 8.81 -13.37
CA VAL A 449 -3.52 8.05 -14.14
C VAL A 449 -3.00 7.84 -15.55
N ALA A 450 -2.92 6.59 -16.00
CA ALA A 450 -2.62 6.24 -17.38
C ALA A 450 -3.92 5.99 -18.15
N GLN A 451 -4.11 6.68 -19.27
CA GLN A 451 -5.16 6.38 -20.24
C GLN A 451 -4.68 5.28 -21.18
N LEU A 452 -5.47 4.24 -21.40
CA LEU A 452 -5.14 3.11 -22.25
C LEU A 452 -5.91 3.11 -23.56
N ASP A 453 -5.25 2.64 -24.62
CA ASP A 453 -5.92 2.17 -25.83
C ASP A 453 -6.30 0.70 -25.64
N GLU A 454 -7.61 0.41 -25.69
CA GLU A 454 -8.17 -0.92 -25.52
C GLU A 454 -7.68 -1.90 -26.60
N ARG A 455 -7.48 -1.44 -27.84
CA ARG A 455 -7.19 -2.32 -28.98
C ARG A 455 -5.78 -2.87 -28.92
N THR A 456 -4.81 -2.02 -28.60
CA THR A 456 -3.39 -2.35 -28.53
C THR A 456 -2.93 -2.72 -27.12
N PHE A 457 -3.74 -2.42 -26.09
CA PHE A 457 -3.37 -2.52 -24.69
C PHE A 457 -2.07 -1.77 -24.36
N SER A 458 -2.00 -0.52 -24.83
CA SER A 458 -0.86 0.39 -24.62
C SER A 458 -1.29 1.70 -23.97
N VAL A 459 -0.37 2.37 -23.28
CA VAL A 459 -0.63 3.70 -22.69
C VAL A 459 -0.65 4.76 -23.79
N VAL A 460 -1.73 5.55 -23.83
CA VAL A 460 -1.90 6.72 -24.70
C VAL A 460 -1.31 7.96 -24.04
N GLN A 461 -1.64 8.18 -22.76
CA GLN A 461 -1.21 9.36 -22.02
C GLN A 461 -1.03 9.05 -20.53
N HIS A 462 -0.05 9.70 -19.91
CA HIS A 462 0.11 9.75 -18.46
C HIS A 462 -0.36 11.11 -17.93
N ILE A 463 -1.28 11.09 -16.99
CA ILE A 463 -1.89 12.27 -16.37
C ILE A 463 -1.39 12.35 -14.93
N ASN A 464 -0.74 13.46 -14.58
CA ASN A 464 -0.32 13.71 -13.21
C ASN A 464 -1.36 14.54 -12.48
N THR A 465 -1.97 13.96 -11.45
CA THR A 465 -2.98 14.66 -10.64
C THR A 465 -2.36 15.60 -9.62
N THR A 466 -1.05 15.47 -9.36
CA THR A 466 -0.30 16.13 -8.27
C THR A 466 -0.82 15.82 -6.85
N TYR A 467 -1.83 14.96 -6.73
CA TYR A 467 -2.44 14.62 -5.45
C TYR A 467 -1.61 13.56 -4.73
N PRO A 468 -1.26 13.77 -3.45
CA PRO A 468 -0.46 12.81 -2.71
C PRO A 468 -1.30 11.60 -2.26
N LYS A 469 -0.82 10.39 -2.53
CA LYS A 469 -1.48 9.13 -2.14
C LYS A 469 -1.71 8.98 -0.64
N SER A 470 -0.95 9.69 0.20
CA SER A 470 -1.11 9.67 1.67
C SER A 470 -2.45 10.25 2.15
N LYS A 471 -3.14 11.03 1.31
CA LYS A 471 -4.46 11.59 1.60
C LYS A 471 -5.62 10.79 1.00
N ALA A 472 -5.31 9.79 0.17
CA ALA A 472 -6.30 8.97 -0.52
C ALA A 472 -6.59 7.68 0.25
N GLY A 473 -7.87 7.40 0.52
CA GLY A 473 -8.30 6.07 0.97
C GLY A 473 -8.42 5.11 -0.21
N ASN A 474 -9.19 5.51 -1.21
CA ASN A 474 -9.53 4.81 -2.44
C ASN A 474 -9.91 5.81 -3.53
N ALA A 475 -10.24 5.34 -4.74
CA ALA A 475 -10.71 6.20 -5.82
C ALA A 475 -11.62 5.44 -6.80
N PHE A 476 -12.35 6.18 -7.62
CA PHE A 476 -13.07 5.66 -8.77
C PHE A 476 -13.10 6.71 -9.88
N ILE A 477 -13.42 6.30 -11.10
CA ILE A 477 -13.52 7.19 -12.26
C ILE A 477 -14.92 7.06 -12.86
N ALA A 478 -15.56 8.18 -13.13
CA ALA A 478 -16.85 8.23 -13.84
C ALA A 478 -16.86 9.45 -14.77
N GLN A 479 -17.35 9.29 -16.01
CA GLN A 479 -17.48 10.37 -16.99
C GLN A 479 -16.21 11.20 -17.26
N GLY A 480 -15.03 10.59 -17.13
CA GLY A 480 -13.72 11.20 -17.33
C GLY A 480 -13.18 11.93 -16.12
N ILE A 481 -13.86 11.81 -14.97
CA ILE A 481 -13.49 12.47 -13.73
C ILE A 481 -13.02 11.43 -12.72
N LEU A 482 -11.81 11.62 -12.21
CA LEU A 482 -11.30 10.88 -11.07
C LEU A 482 -11.86 11.46 -9.78
N TYR A 483 -12.45 10.62 -8.94
CA TYR A 483 -12.92 10.96 -7.60
C TYR A 483 -12.10 10.19 -6.56
N VAL A 484 -11.55 10.90 -5.58
CA VAL A 484 -10.69 10.33 -4.53
C VAL A 484 -11.33 10.51 -3.16
N THR A 485 -11.38 9.41 -2.41
CA THR A 485 -11.91 9.40 -1.04
C THR A 485 -10.86 9.86 -0.03
N ASP A 486 -11.34 10.36 1.11
CA ASP A 486 -10.48 10.59 2.27
C ASP A 486 -9.89 9.29 2.82
N THR A 487 -8.88 9.38 3.69
CA THR A 487 -8.18 8.21 4.24
C THR A 487 -9.08 7.26 5.05
N LYS A 488 -10.29 7.68 5.42
CA LYS A 488 -11.30 6.86 6.12
C LYS A 488 -12.32 6.24 5.18
N ASP A 489 -12.25 6.51 3.87
CA ASP A 489 -13.17 6.01 2.86
C ASP A 489 -14.65 6.35 3.15
N MET A 490 -14.90 7.57 3.65
CA MET A 490 -16.23 8.05 4.03
C MET A 490 -16.73 9.16 3.11
N ARG A 491 -15.83 9.99 2.59
CA ARG A 491 -16.18 11.17 1.79
C ARG A 491 -15.28 11.26 0.58
N VAL A 492 -15.84 11.67 -0.55
CA VAL A 492 -15.05 12.14 -1.68
C VAL A 492 -14.61 13.56 -1.36
N THR A 493 -13.30 13.82 -1.38
CA THR A 493 -12.73 15.12 -0.97
C THR A 493 -11.86 15.77 -2.05
N PHE A 494 -11.58 15.04 -3.12
CA PHE A 494 -10.80 15.50 -4.24
C PHE A 494 -11.38 14.92 -5.52
N ALA A 495 -11.41 15.74 -6.58
CA ALA A 495 -11.71 15.27 -7.91
C ALA A 495 -10.82 15.95 -8.95
N PHE A 496 -10.59 15.25 -10.05
CA PHE A 496 -9.71 15.69 -11.12
C PHE A 496 -10.31 15.31 -12.48
N ASP A 497 -10.49 16.30 -13.35
CA ASP A 497 -10.88 16.08 -14.74
C ASP A 497 -9.67 15.56 -15.51
N LEU A 498 -9.74 14.30 -15.93
CA LEU A 498 -8.64 13.59 -16.59
C LEU A 498 -8.42 14.11 -18.01
N LEU A 499 -9.48 14.56 -18.69
CA LEU A 499 -9.42 15.04 -20.06
C LEU A 499 -8.96 16.50 -20.12
N ALA A 500 -9.47 17.34 -19.21
CA ALA A 500 -9.05 18.74 -19.11
C ALA A 500 -7.72 18.92 -18.37
N GLY A 501 -7.26 17.92 -17.63
CA GLY A 501 -6.02 17.98 -16.85
C GLY A 501 -6.10 18.97 -15.68
N LYS A 502 -7.28 19.14 -15.08
CA LYS A 502 -7.54 20.17 -14.05
C LYS A 502 -8.27 19.60 -12.85
N GLN A 503 -7.87 20.06 -11.66
CA GLN A 503 -8.62 19.78 -10.43
C GLN A 503 -9.99 20.45 -10.44
N ILE A 504 -11.01 19.72 -10.00
CA ILE A 504 -12.38 20.22 -9.85
C ILE A 504 -12.81 20.09 -8.37
N ASN A 505 -13.77 20.93 -7.97
CA ASN A 505 -14.28 20.90 -6.61
C ASN A 505 -15.33 19.78 -6.48
N ALA A 506 -15.03 18.77 -5.66
CA ALA A 506 -15.98 17.73 -5.30
C ALA A 506 -15.85 17.43 -3.80
N ASN A 507 -16.96 17.57 -3.08
CA ASN A 507 -17.04 17.22 -1.67
C ASN A 507 -18.45 16.70 -1.37
N PHE A 508 -18.58 15.38 -1.24
CA PHE A 508 -19.83 14.73 -0.90
C PHE A 508 -19.57 13.45 -0.10
N ASP A 509 -20.57 13.05 0.68
CA ASP A 509 -20.52 11.82 1.46
C ASP A 509 -20.65 10.58 0.55
N LEU A 510 -19.79 9.58 0.79
CA LEU A 510 -19.83 8.28 0.10
C LEU A 510 -20.63 7.27 0.93
N ARG A 511 -20.26 7.12 2.21
CA ARG A 511 -20.89 6.16 3.12
C ARG A 511 -20.70 6.57 4.58
N THR A 512 -21.55 6.03 5.45
CA THR A 512 -21.49 6.23 6.91
C THR A 512 -20.73 5.13 7.64
N SER A 513 -20.52 3.98 6.99
CA SER A 513 -19.76 2.85 7.57
C SER A 513 -18.29 3.18 7.69
N GLN A 514 -17.67 2.75 8.80
CA GLN A 514 -16.22 2.82 9.03
C GLN A 514 -15.53 1.47 8.81
N SER A 515 -16.25 0.48 8.26
CA SER A 515 -15.66 -0.82 7.90
C SER A 515 -14.57 -0.66 6.85
N VAL A 516 -13.62 -1.59 6.81
CA VAL A 516 -12.53 -1.55 5.82
C VAL A 516 -13.10 -1.67 4.41
N LEU A 517 -12.73 -0.73 3.54
CA LEU A 517 -13.10 -0.73 2.12
C LEU A 517 -12.01 -1.41 1.29
N ALA A 518 -12.30 -2.60 0.78
CA ALA A 518 -11.38 -3.36 -0.06
C ALA A 518 -11.44 -2.89 -1.51
N MET A 519 -12.63 -2.79 -2.08
CA MET A 519 -12.85 -2.41 -3.48
C MET A 519 -13.84 -1.26 -3.54
N LEU A 520 -13.58 -0.30 -4.43
CA LEU A 520 -14.52 0.72 -4.87
C LEU A 520 -14.36 0.86 -6.38
N SER A 521 -15.42 0.63 -7.13
CA SER A 521 -15.37 0.69 -8.60
C SER A 521 -16.68 1.22 -9.14
N TYR A 522 -16.61 2.11 -10.12
CA TYR A 522 -17.78 2.60 -10.86
C TYR A 522 -18.06 1.68 -12.04
N ASN A 523 -19.32 1.35 -12.27
CA ASN A 523 -19.76 0.65 -13.46
C ASN A 523 -20.65 1.58 -14.32
N MET A 524 -20.17 1.91 -15.51
CA MET A 524 -20.91 2.76 -16.46
C MET A 524 -22.19 2.12 -17.00
N ARG A 525 -22.33 0.79 -16.90
CA ARG A 525 -23.46 0.04 -17.45
C ARG A 525 -24.77 0.36 -16.72
N ASP A 526 -24.70 0.40 -15.40
CA ASP A 526 -25.82 0.61 -14.48
C ASP A 526 -25.69 1.90 -13.66
N GLN A 527 -24.58 2.63 -13.80
CA GLN A 527 -24.30 3.86 -13.07
C GLN A 527 -24.27 3.68 -11.55
N HIS A 528 -23.79 2.51 -11.09
CA HIS A 528 -23.61 2.22 -9.67
C HIS A 528 -22.13 2.16 -9.28
N LEU A 529 -21.84 2.48 -8.02
CA LEU A 529 -20.58 2.11 -7.37
C LEU A 529 -20.73 0.73 -6.74
N TYR A 530 -19.80 -0.14 -7.09
CA TYR A 530 -19.61 -1.45 -6.52
C TYR A 530 -18.57 -1.34 -5.42
N SER A 531 -18.89 -1.83 -4.23
CA SER A 531 -17.93 -1.87 -3.12
C SER A 531 -17.85 -3.24 -2.45
N TRP A 532 -16.70 -3.49 -1.84
CA TRP A 532 -16.49 -4.61 -0.92
C TRP A 532 -16.04 -4.06 0.43
N GLU A 533 -16.89 -4.25 1.45
CA GLU A 533 -16.76 -3.59 2.75
C GLU A 533 -16.77 -4.61 3.88
N ASP A 534 -15.58 -5.04 4.33
CA ASP A 534 -15.43 -6.08 5.36
C ASP A 534 -16.33 -7.31 5.11
N GLY A 535 -16.28 -7.84 3.88
CA GLY A 535 -17.08 -8.97 3.43
C GLY A 535 -18.52 -8.64 3.03
N HIS A 536 -18.95 -7.38 3.07
CA HIS A 536 -20.26 -6.96 2.56
C HIS A 536 -20.13 -6.42 1.13
N LEU A 537 -20.83 -7.03 0.18
CA LEU A 537 -20.90 -6.58 -1.20
C LEU A 537 -22.03 -5.56 -1.31
N MET A 538 -21.70 -4.30 -1.62
CA MET A 538 -22.65 -3.20 -1.64
C MET A 538 -22.72 -2.53 -3.02
N LEU A 539 -23.91 -2.05 -3.37
CA LEU A 539 -24.16 -1.20 -4.53
C LEU A 539 -24.64 0.17 -4.08
N TYR A 540 -24.05 1.23 -4.62
CA TYR A 540 -24.50 2.60 -4.38
C TYR A 540 -24.97 3.23 -5.70
N PRO A 541 -26.22 3.73 -5.78
CA PRO A 541 -26.66 4.49 -6.94
C PRO A 541 -25.95 5.86 -6.96
N VAL A 542 -25.46 6.26 -8.13
CA VAL A 542 -24.78 7.53 -8.33
C VAL A 542 -25.76 8.55 -8.91
N GLN A 543 -25.84 9.74 -8.29
CA GLN A 543 -26.64 10.84 -8.82
C GLN A 543 -25.73 11.86 -9.53
N PHE A 544 -25.97 12.05 -10.82
CA PHE A 544 -25.34 13.09 -11.62
C PHE A 544 -26.16 14.38 -11.59
N LEU A 545 -25.48 15.52 -11.75
CA LEU A 545 -26.11 16.83 -11.92
C LEU A 545 -26.86 16.85 -13.27
N SER A 546 -28.14 16.49 -13.26
CA SER A 546 -28.98 16.58 -14.45
C SER A 546 -29.37 18.03 -14.71
N ALA A 547 -29.12 18.52 -15.92
CA ALA A 547 -29.74 19.76 -16.40
C ALA A 547 -31.25 19.53 -16.50
N VAL A 548 -32.01 19.98 -15.51
CA VAL A 548 -33.45 20.15 -15.68
C VAL A 548 -33.62 21.20 -16.77
N LEU A 549 -34.12 20.75 -17.94
CA LEU A 549 -34.71 21.61 -18.95
C LEU A 549 -35.69 22.55 -18.24
N ASN A 550 -35.37 23.85 -18.23
CA ASN A 550 -36.41 24.87 -18.21
C ASN A 550 -37.11 24.79 -19.58
N GLN A 551 -38.19 24.00 -19.65
CA GLN A 551 -39.24 24.15 -20.66
C GLN A 551 -40.19 25.26 -20.25
#